data_AF-V3ZTN0-F1
#
_entry.id   AF-V3ZTN0-F1
#
_cell.length_a   1.000
_cell.length_b   1.000
_cell.length_c   1.000
_cell.angle_alpha   90.00
_cell.angle_beta   90.00
_cell.angle_gamma   90.00
#
_symmetry.space_group_name_H-M   'P 1'
#
loop_
_entity.id
_entity.type
_entity.pdbx_description
1 polymer ?
#
loop_
_entity_poly.entity_id
_entity_poly.type
_entity_poly.pdbx_seq_one_letter_code
_entity_poly.pdbx_strand_id
1 'polypeptide(L)'
;NPCDSDPCLNNGTCEPITAIEFQCNCSEGFEGETCETAINPCDSDPCLNNGTCEPITAIEFQCNCSEGFEGETCETAMNPCDSHPCHNGGTCGPITGGTFSCDCLGGFKGKTCDIAINPCDSHPCHNGGTCCPTTG
;
A
#
# COMPACT_ATOMS: atom_id res chain seq x y z
N ASN A 1 15.33 46.45 19.49
CA ASN A 1 15.67 45.03 19.29
C ASN A 1 14.77 44.53 18.16
N PRO A 2 15.29 43.82 17.14
CA PRO A 2 14.47 43.39 16.00
C PRO A 2 13.30 42.47 16.37
N CYS A 3 13.31 41.86 17.56
CA CYS A 3 12.19 41.07 18.07
C CYS A 3 11.09 41.88 18.79
N ASP A 4 11.23 43.20 18.97
CA ASP A 4 10.26 44.02 19.74
C ASP A 4 8.87 44.11 19.08
N SER A 5 8.77 43.76 17.79
CA SER A 5 7.51 43.76 17.04
C SER A 5 6.85 42.38 16.93
N ASP A 6 7.33 41.39 17.68
CA ASP A 6 6.88 40.00 17.63
C ASP A 6 6.76 39.46 16.18
N PRO A 7 7.86 39.49 15.39
CA PRO A 7 7.79 39.17 13.96
C PRO A 7 7.48 37.70 13.66
N CYS A 8 7.74 36.79 14.59
CA CYS A 8 7.54 35.35 14.38
C CYS A 8 6.08 34.96 14.65
N LEU A 9 5.40 34.45 13.62
CA LEU A 9 4.02 34.00 13.68
C LEU A 9 3.92 32.58 14.26
N ASN A 10 2.67 32.12 14.45
CA ASN A 10 2.35 30.72 14.78
C ASN A 10 3.16 30.15 15.96
N ASN A 11 3.31 30.96 17.01
CA ASN A 11 4.04 30.61 18.22
C ASN A 11 5.54 30.32 17.99
N GLY A 12 6.13 30.87 16.92
CA GLY A 12 7.56 30.87 16.68
C GLY A 12 8.31 31.73 17.71
N THR A 13 9.54 31.35 18.02
CA THR A 13 10.42 32.09 18.95
C THR A 13 11.36 32.99 18.18
N CYS A 14 11.42 34.28 18.53
CA CYS A 14 12.32 35.24 17.88
C CYS A 14 13.67 35.30 18.60
N GLU A 15 14.76 35.17 17.84
CA GLU A 15 16.13 35.36 18.31
C GLU A 15 16.82 36.50 17.55
N PRO A 16 17.28 37.56 18.22
CA PRO A 16 17.98 38.65 17.56
C PRO A 16 19.42 38.24 17.19
N ILE A 17 19.79 38.38 15.91
CA ILE A 17 21.15 38.10 15.41
C ILE A 17 21.99 39.38 15.46
N THR A 18 21.43 40.50 14.98
CA THR A 18 22.06 41.82 15.01
C THR A 18 21.11 42.88 15.54
N ALA A 19 21.50 44.16 15.47
CA ALA A 19 20.62 45.27 15.86
C ALA A 19 19.38 45.42 14.96
N ILE A 20 19.40 44.85 13.75
CA ILE A 20 18.31 44.96 12.75
C ILE A 20 17.87 43.62 12.16
N GLU A 21 18.59 42.52 12.45
CA GLU A 21 18.35 41.18 11.89
C GLU A 21 17.93 40.22 13.01
N PHE A 22 16.97 39.36 12.71
CA PHE A 22 16.45 38.34 13.60
C PHE A 22 16.31 37.01 12.86
N GLN A 23 16.14 35.92 13.61
CA GLN A 23 15.75 34.62 13.11
C GLN A 23 14.56 34.12 13.90
N CYS A 24 13.59 33.51 13.20
CA CYS A 24 12.50 32.81 13.83
C CYS A 24 12.79 31.32 13.92
N ASN A 25 12.69 30.78 15.14
CA ASN A 25 12.62 29.34 15.39
C ASN A 25 11.15 28.94 15.37
N CYS A 26 10.73 28.34 14.25
CA CYS A 26 9.33 27.98 14.05
C CYS A 26 8.89 26.82 14.93
N SER A 27 7.64 26.89 15.40
CA SER A 27 6.98 25.76 16.03
C SER A 27 6.77 24.63 15.02
N GLU A 28 6.61 23.41 15.52
CA GLU A 28 6.37 22.21 14.70
C GLU A 28 5.18 22.42 13.75
N GLY A 29 5.37 22.10 12.47
CA GLY A 29 4.35 22.26 11.43
C GLY A 29 4.31 23.62 10.73
N PHE A 30 5.25 24.52 11.01
CA PHE A 30 5.35 25.81 10.31
C PHE A 30 6.76 26.06 9.77
N GLU A 31 6.81 26.78 8.65
CA GLU A 31 8.03 27.19 7.95
C GLU A 31 7.91 28.62 7.40
N GLY A 32 8.98 29.11 6.79
CA GLY A 32 9.12 30.49 6.31
C GLY A 32 10.01 31.35 7.21
N GLU A 33 10.34 32.54 6.75
CA GLU A 33 11.23 33.47 7.47
C GLU A 33 10.60 33.93 8.79
N THR A 34 9.28 34.06 8.81
CA THR A 34 8.48 34.48 9.96
C THR A 34 7.54 33.40 10.47
N CYS A 35 7.75 32.13 10.08
CA CYS A 35 6.88 31.00 10.41
C CYS A 35 5.44 31.16 9.90
N GLU A 36 5.26 31.88 8.80
CA GLU A 36 3.97 32.25 8.22
C GLU A 36 3.30 31.11 7.45
N THR A 37 4.06 30.12 7.01
CA THR A 37 3.59 29.05 6.14
C THR A 37 3.36 27.79 6.96
N ALA A 38 2.16 27.23 6.89
CA ALA A 38 1.91 25.91 7.45
C ALA A 38 2.48 24.84 6.52
N ILE A 39 3.21 23.88 7.08
CA ILE A 39 3.75 22.75 6.34
C ILE A 39 2.59 21.82 5.96
N ASN A 40 2.57 21.39 4.71
CA ASN A 40 1.75 20.28 4.27
C ASN A 40 2.66 19.09 3.93
N PRO A 41 2.65 18.00 4.73
CA PRO A 41 3.53 16.86 4.51
C PRO A 41 3.31 16.17 3.15
N CYS A 42 2.14 16.38 2.53
CA CYS A 42 1.82 15.82 1.21
C CYS A 42 2.39 16.60 0.02
N ASP A 43 2.91 17.82 0.20
CA ASP A 43 3.42 18.64 -0.92
C ASP A 43 4.67 18.04 -1.59
N SER A 44 5.35 17.12 -0.92
CA SER A 44 6.50 16.39 -1.44
C SER A 44 6.14 15.13 -2.23
N ASP A 45 4.84 14.86 -2.42
CA ASP A 45 4.31 13.63 -3.02
C ASP A 45 4.93 12.35 -2.41
N PRO A 46 4.85 12.16 -1.07
CA PRO A 46 5.55 11.06 -0.40
C PRO A 46 5.01 9.68 -0.75
N CYS A 47 3.75 9.58 -1.21
CA CYS A 47 3.10 8.32 -1.53
C CYS A 47 3.44 7.85 -2.96
N LEU A 48 4.18 6.74 -3.05
CA LEU A 48 4.60 6.13 -4.31
C LEU A 48 3.50 5.28 -4.95
N ASN A 49 3.75 4.80 -6.18
CA ASN A 49 2.92 3.83 -6.88
C ASN A 49 1.42 4.20 -6.96
N ASN A 50 1.15 5.48 -7.24
CA ASN A 50 -0.20 6.05 -7.28
C ASN A 50 -0.96 5.92 -5.95
N GLY A 51 -0.25 5.94 -4.82
CA GLY A 51 -0.86 6.13 -3.50
C GLY A 51 -1.41 7.55 -3.35
N THR A 52 -2.49 7.70 -2.58
CA THR A 52 -3.05 9.01 -2.24
C THR A 52 -2.53 9.45 -0.87
N CYS A 53 -1.96 10.66 -0.80
CA CYS A 53 -1.50 11.25 0.46
C CYS A 53 -2.64 11.97 1.18
N GLU A 54 -2.81 11.69 2.47
CA GLU A 54 -3.71 12.42 3.36
C GLU A 54 -2.92 12.98 4.54
N PRO A 55 -2.89 14.32 4.73
CA PRO A 55 -2.23 14.91 5.88
C PRO A 55 -3.04 14.63 7.16
N ILE A 56 -2.37 14.13 8.20
CA ILE A 56 -2.95 13.88 9.53
C ILE A 56 -2.70 15.10 10.41
N THR A 57 -1.45 15.56 10.42
CA THR A 57 -1.02 16.80 11.09
C THR A 57 -0.18 17.62 10.12
N ALA A 58 0.38 18.74 10.60
CA ALA A 58 1.29 19.55 9.79
C ALA A 58 2.64 18.88 9.50
N ILE A 59 2.94 17.74 10.13
CA ILE A 59 4.17 16.96 9.89
C ILE A 59 3.93 15.47 9.65
N GLU A 60 2.77 14.94 10.04
CA GLU A 60 2.40 13.54 9.84
C GLU A 60 1.42 13.41 8.68
N PHE A 61 1.61 12.38 7.87
CA PHE A 61 0.72 12.02 6.77
C PHE A 61 0.45 10.52 6.80
N GLN A 62 -0.55 10.11 6.02
CA GLN A 62 -0.84 8.72 5.74
C GLN A 62 -0.99 8.53 4.23
N CYS A 63 -0.41 7.44 3.72
CA CYS A 63 -0.63 7.01 2.37
C CYS A 63 -1.74 5.96 2.29
N ASN A 64 -2.72 6.22 1.43
CA ASN A 64 -3.70 5.23 0.99
C ASN A 64 -3.15 4.55 -0.27
N CYS A 65 -2.60 3.35 -0.11
CA CYS A 65 -1.96 2.63 -1.21
C CYS A 65 -2.94 2.08 -2.24
N SER A 66 -2.53 2.15 -3.50
CA SER A 66 -3.23 1.50 -4.61
C SER A 66 -3.17 -0.02 -4.48
N GLU A 67 -4.11 -0.73 -5.14
CA GLU A 67 -4.17 -2.20 -5.11
C GLU A 67 -2.82 -2.83 -5.53
N GLY A 68 -2.35 -3.77 -4.71
CA GLY A 68 -1.09 -4.47 -4.94
C GLY A 68 0.16 -3.78 -4.39
N PHE A 69 0.02 -2.68 -3.64
CA PHE A 69 1.12 -2.02 -2.94
C PHE A 69 0.86 -1.85 -1.45
N GLU A 70 1.93 -1.88 -0.67
CA GLU A 70 1.94 -1.71 0.79
C GLU A 70 3.20 -0.96 1.24
N GLY A 71 3.29 -0.69 2.54
CA GLY A 71 4.33 0.15 3.16
C GLY A 71 3.82 1.51 3.59
N GLU A 72 4.63 2.25 4.33
CA GLU A 72 4.28 3.59 4.83
C GLU A 72 4.08 4.60 3.70
N THR A 73 4.85 4.42 2.62
CA THR A 73 4.85 5.26 1.42
C THR A 73 4.44 4.51 0.18
N CYS A 74 3.78 3.35 0.34
CA CYS A 74 3.37 2.46 -0.75
C CYS A 74 4.52 1.98 -1.64
N GLU A 75 5.73 1.87 -1.07
CA GLU A 75 6.97 1.55 -1.77
C GLU A 75 7.10 0.07 -2.11
N THR A 76 6.36 -0.80 -1.41
CA THR A 76 6.49 -2.25 -1.52
C THR A 76 5.38 -2.81 -2.41
N ALA A 77 5.76 -3.50 -3.49
CA ALA A 77 4.80 -4.28 -4.27
C ALA A 77 4.46 -5.57 -3.53
N MET A 78 3.16 -5.80 -3.29
CA MET A 78 2.69 -7.03 -2.68
C MET A 78 2.87 -8.20 -3.64
N ASN A 79 3.43 -9.30 -3.14
CA ASN A 79 3.41 -10.56 -3.88
C ASN A 79 2.15 -11.36 -3.49
N PRO A 80 1.16 -11.50 -4.38
CA PRO A 80 -0.09 -12.18 -4.06
C PRO A 80 0.10 -13.68 -3.74
N CYS A 81 1.26 -14.25 -4.10
CA CYS A 81 1.61 -15.62 -3.76
C CYS A 81 2.11 -15.83 -2.33
N ASP A 82 2.46 -14.78 -1.59
CA ASP A 82 2.97 -14.91 -0.21
C ASP A 82 1.90 -15.46 0.76
N SER A 83 0.62 -15.24 0.43
CA SER A 83 -0.52 -15.81 1.14
C SER A 83 -0.74 -17.30 0.88
N HIS A 84 0.06 -17.92 0.01
CA HIS A 84 -0.07 -19.31 -0.44
C HIS A 84 -1.49 -19.67 -0.91
N PRO A 85 -2.04 -18.95 -1.90
CA PRO A 85 -3.44 -19.10 -2.29
C PRO A 85 -3.75 -20.39 -3.07
N CYS A 86 -2.73 -21.11 -3.54
CA CYS A 86 -2.91 -22.34 -4.32
C CYS A 86 -2.90 -23.58 -3.41
N HIS A 87 -4.00 -24.32 -3.40
CA HIS A 87 -4.18 -25.54 -2.60
C HIS A 87 -3.71 -26.79 -3.35
N ASN A 88 -3.69 -27.93 -2.64
CA ASN A 88 -3.44 -29.26 -3.20
C ASN A 88 -2.16 -29.37 -4.05
N GLY A 89 -1.11 -28.65 -3.65
CA GLY A 89 0.19 -28.65 -4.33
C GLY A 89 0.24 -27.83 -5.62
N GLY A 90 -0.75 -26.98 -5.88
CA GLY A 90 -0.71 -26.05 -7.01
C GLY A 90 0.44 -25.04 -6.90
N THR A 91 1.02 -24.66 -8.04
CA THR A 91 2.10 -23.66 -8.10
C THR A 91 1.51 -22.26 -8.28
N CYS A 92 1.89 -21.32 -7.42
CA CYS A 92 1.45 -19.93 -7.54
C CYS A 92 2.38 -19.13 -8.44
N GLY A 93 1.80 -18.36 -9.35
CA GLY A 93 2.49 -17.35 -10.14
C GLY A 93 1.82 -15.98 -9.98
N PRO A 94 2.55 -14.91 -9.61
CA PRO A 94 2.00 -13.56 -9.66
C PRO A 94 1.76 -13.15 -11.11
N ILE A 95 0.69 -12.39 -11.33
CA ILE A 95 0.30 -11.82 -12.62
C ILE A 95 0.05 -10.32 -12.46
N THR A 96 -0.10 -9.60 -13.57
CA THR A 96 -0.22 -8.13 -13.59
C THR A 96 -1.38 -7.63 -12.70
N GLY A 97 -1.15 -6.51 -12.00
CA GLY A 97 -2.15 -5.86 -11.15
C GLY A 97 -2.28 -6.42 -9.74
N GLY A 98 -1.21 -7.01 -9.18
CA GLY A 98 -1.22 -7.52 -7.80
C GLY A 98 -2.08 -8.77 -7.61
N THR A 99 -2.36 -9.51 -8.69
CA THR A 99 -3.18 -10.74 -8.65
C THR A 99 -2.34 -11.98 -8.92
N PHE A 100 -2.90 -13.18 -8.74
CA PHE A 100 -2.19 -14.45 -8.91
C PHE A 100 -2.95 -15.41 -9.85
N SER A 101 -2.20 -16.37 -10.39
CA SER A 101 -2.72 -17.57 -11.04
C SER A 101 -2.17 -18.81 -10.33
N CYS A 102 -2.96 -19.88 -10.29
CA CYS A 102 -2.55 -21.18 -9.77
C CYS A 102 -2.48 -22.20 -10.89
N ASP A 103 -1.31 -22.82 -11.06
CA ASP A 103 -1.14 -24.00 -11.91
C ASP A 103 -1.45 -25.25 -11.08
N CYS A 104 -2.64 -25.82 -11.31
CA CYS A 104 -3.13 -26.95 -10.54
C CYS A 104 -2.47 -28.28 -10.95
N LEU A 105 -2.16 -29.11 -9.94
CA LEU A 105 -1.78 -30.50 -10.17
C LEU A 105 -2.95 -31.31 -10.71
N GLY A 106 -2.64 -32.38 -11.44
CA GLY A 106 -3.63 -33.28 -12.03
C GLY A 106 -4.64 -33.77 -10.99
N GLY A 107 -5.93 -33.69 -11.34
CA GLY A 107 -7.02 -34.06 -10.43
C GLY A 107 -7.60 -32.88 -9.64
N PHE A 108 -7.09 -31.66 -9.77
CA PHE A 108 -7.66 -30.45 -9.16
C PHE A 108 -7.94 -29.35 -10.20
N LYS A 109 -8.92 -28.50 -9.92
CA LYS A 109 -9.34 -27.34 -10.72
C LYS A 109 -9.81 -26.20 -9.81
N GLY A 110 -10.19 -25.08 -10.41
CA GLY A 110 -10.60 -23.87 -9.69
C GLY A 110 -9.50 -22.82 -9.64
N LYS A 111 -9.83 -21.58 -9.24
CA LYS A 111 -8.87 -20.46 -9.18
C LYS A 111 -7.73 -20.74 -8.20
N THR A 112 -8.01 -21.50 -7.15
CA THR A 112 -7.08 -21.83 -6.06
C THR A 112 -6.79 -23.33 -5.97
N CYS A 113 -7.14 -24.12 -7.01
CA CYS A 113 -6.96 -25.57 -7.03
C CYS A 113 -7.64 -26.33 -5.87
N ASP A 114 -8.72 -25.77 -5.34
CA ASP A 114 -9.50 -26.30 -4.21
C ASP A 114 -10.55 -27.34 -4.63
N ILE A 115 -10.86 -27.43 -5.92
CA ILE A 115 -11.92 -28.31 -6.44
C ILE A 115 -11.31 -29.58 -6.99
N ALA A 116 -11.61 -30.74 -6.41
CA ALA A 116 -11.26 -32.03 -7.01
C ALA A 116 -12.01 -32.26 -8.32
N ILE A 117 -11.31 -32.76 -9.34
CA ILE A 117 -11.90 -33.16 -10.61
C ILE A 117 -12.59 -34.50 -10.42
N ASN A 118 -13.89 -34.53 -10.68
CA ASN A 118 -14.62 -35.78 -10.79
C ASN A 118 -14.55 -36.29 -12.24
N PRO A 119 -13.87 -37.42 -12.53
CA PRO A 119 -13.77 -37.97 -13.88
C PRO A 119 -15.12 -38.41 -14.45
N CYS A 120 -16.14 -38.59 -13.60
CA CYS A 120 -17.49 -38.93 -14.02
C CYS A 120 -18.29 -37.74 -14.56
N ASP A 121 -17.87 -36.50 -14.34
CA ASP A 121 -18.59 -35.30 -14.80
C ASP A 121 -18.72 -35.25 -16.33
N SER A 122 -17.75 -35.84 -17.06
CA SER A 122 -17.77 -35.93 -18.53
C SER A 122 -18.71 -37.02 -19.06
N HIS A 123 -19.41 -37.75 -18.18
CA HIS A 123 -20.26 -38.90 -18.53
C HIS A 123 -19.55 -39.90 -19.46
N PRO A 124 -18.36 -40.40 -19.09
CA PRO A 124 -17.53 -41.24 -19.97
C PRO A 124 -18.12 -42.63 -20.23
N CYS A 125 -19.09 -43.08 -19.43
CA CYS A 125 -19.68 -44.40 -19.54
C CYS A 125 -20.85 -44.40 -20.54
N HIS A 126 -20.76 -45.23 -21.58
CA HIS A 126 -21.82 -45.42 -22.57
C HIS A 126 -22.67 -46.67 -22.28
N ASN A 127 -23.78 -46.85 -23.02
CA ASN A 127 -24.63 -48.05 -22.98
C ASN A 127 -25.21 -48.42 -21.60
N GLY A 128 -25.50 -47.43 -20.76
CA GLY A 128 -26.10 -47.64 -19.44
C GLY A 128 -25.09 -47.96 -18.32
N GLY A 129 -23.79 -47.80 -18.55
CA GLY A 129 -22.77 -47.95 -17.50
C GLY A 129 -22.87 -46.87 -16.42
N THR A 130 -22.69 -47.26 -15.15
CA THR A 130 -22.56 -46.33 -14.02
C THR A 130 -21.10 -45.97 -13.81
N CYS A 131 -20.79 -44.68 -13.74
CA CYS A 131 -19.45 -44.21 -13.47
C CYS A 131 -19.16 -44.19 -11.96
N CYS A 132 -18.01 -44.74 -11.57
CA CYS A 132 -17.49 -44.73 -10.21
C CYS A 132 -16.11 -44.06 -10.19
N PRO A 133 -15.92 -42.90 -9.54
CA PRO A 133 -14.61 -42.29 -9.40
C PRO A 133 -13.72 -43.18 -8.53
N THR A 134 -12.54 -43.55 -9.00
CA THR A 134 -11.51 -44.20 -8.18
C THR A 134 -10.44 -43.18 -7.81
N THR A 135 -10.17 -43.02 -6.51
CA THR A 135 -8.99 -42.28 -6.04
C THR A 135 -7.75 -43.13 -6.31
N GLY A 136 -6.88 -42.66 -7.20
CA GLY A 136 -5.55 -43.24 -7.43
C GLY A 136 -4.56 -42.80 -6.36
#